data_AF-K0KC56-F1
#
_entry.id   AF-K0KC56-F1
#
_cell.length_a   1.000
_cell.length_b   1.000
_cell.length_c   1.000
_cell.angle_alpha   90.00
_cell.angle_beta   90.00
_cell.angle_gamma   90.00
#
_symmetry.space_group_name_H-M   'P 1'
#
loop_
_entity.id
_entity.type
_entity.pdbx_description
1 polymer ?
#
loop_
_entity_poly.entity_id
_entity_poly.type
_entity_poly.pdbx_seq_one_letter_code
_entity_poly.pdbx_strand_id
1 'polypeptide(L)'
;MAGAEGTGQPAARTHFDVVLRGYNQKQVNERVTRLQFDLNNSNRSRDAAAAQVAELSKLLSTTRAELDKVKAQLGNLASSPVSASNVTERVRVMMTLAEEEIADIRKGAVDQANATRAEAERFAAEGRAMHQRAMSDLEERRKQLEAGFQKRAADLEKQYQDRRAELERSHEELRTKLTAEHETLLAETRADRERVTAEFEAKSTALDERRVELDAKYKGYHDELDKEYDELRTTLRKEHEGHVVEAKAEAARLLEVARAEVGALRAESDKQIAELESEALAKAEKAVADANGYAEKTTSDADAQAAKTLAEATAQADRTVTEANAHAEKTIADANSQAEKSVTEATSLAEKTVADANALAEKTVSEAAAKAEKTITDADTHADRRITAADQKLTELHTVHKALAEQFAAAQDAVSKAVATLLPLDAENDADESSAQSSEAGSRSGADSEEPTTQLPVPRTD
;
A
#
# COMPACT_ATOMS: atom_id res chain seq x y z
N MET A 1 52.63 68.90 138.52
CA MET A 1 51.26 68.66 139.06
C MET A 1 50.33 69.75 138.56
N ALA A 2 49.01 69.58 138.74
CA ALA A 2 47.97 70.36 138.08
C ALA A 2 48.11 71.89 138.22
N GLY A 3 48.16 72.59 137.08
CA GLY A 3 47.76 74.00 137.02
C GLY A 3 46.24 74.05 136.89
N ALA A 4 45.56 74.35 137.99
CA ALA A 4 44.10 74.26 138.04
C ALA A 4 43.41 75.40 137.27
N GLU A 5 42.73 75.00 136.20
CA GLU A 5 41.49 75.58 135.66
C GLU A 5 41.17 77.03 136.06
N GLY A 6 41.45 77.95 135.14
CA GLY A 6 40.92 79.31 135.15
C GLY A 6 39.41 79.31 134.96
N THR A 7 38.66 78.98 136.01
CA THR A 7 37.20 79.05 136.03
C THR A 7 36.77 80.51 135.89
N GLY A 8 36.36 80.88 134.68
CA GLY A 8 35.84 82.19 134.35
C GLY A 8 34.53 82.47 135.09
N GLN A 9 34.65 82.90 136.35
CA GLN A 9 33.53 83.28 137.20
C GLN A 9 32.71 84.35 136.46
N PRO A 10 31.43 84.09 136.12
CA PRO A 10 30.65 85.03 135.33
C PRO A 10 30.57 86.37 136.06
N ALA A 11 30.85 87.46 135.33
CA ALA A 11 31.03 88.79 135.90
C ALA A 11 29.87 89.15 136.84
N ALA A 12 30.16 89.24 138.14
CA ALA A 12 29.14 89.42 139.16
C ALA A 12 28.39 90.74 138.89
N ARG A 13 27.06 90.67 138.77
CA ARG A 13 26.20 91.83 138.48
C ARG A 13 26.57 92.99 139.40
N THR A 14 26.97 94.11 138.80
CA THR A 14 27.51 95.28 139.50
C THR A 14 26.41 96.18 140.10
N HIS A 15 25.15 95.86 139.81
CA HIS A 15 23.96 96.50 140.36
C HIS A 15 23.05 95.45 141.02
N PHE A 16 22.27 95.89 142.00
CA PHE A 16 21.15 95.12 142.54
C PHE A 16 19.88 95.49 141.80
N ASP A 17 18.98 94.53 141.60
CA ASP A 17 17.70 94.79 140.93
C ASP A 17 16.80 95.65 141.84
N VAL A 18 16.15 96.67 141.28
CA VAL A 18 15.32 97.63 142.02
C VAL A 18 13.86 97.18 141.99
N VAL A 19 13.24 97.11 143.17
CA VAL A 19 11.81 96.86 143.37
C VAL A 19 11.08 98.14 143.79
N LEU A 20 9.74 98.08 143.91
CA LEU A 20 8.85 99.23 144.15
C LEU A 20 9.25 100.13 145.35
N ARG A 21 10.05 99.61 146.29
CA ARG A 21 10.78 100.39 147.30
C ARG A 21 12.22 99.87 147.48
N GLY A 22 13.14 100.33 146.64
CA GLY A 22 14.58 100.16 146.83
C GLY A 22 15.17 98.86 146.24
N TYR A 23 16.42 98.53 146.60
CA TYR A 23 17.11 97.35 146.08
C TYR A 23 16.57 96.03 146.64
N ASN A 24 16.66 94.96 145.86
CA ASN A 24 16.30 93.61 146.25
C ASN A 24 17.19 93.09 147.39
N GLN A 25 16.67 93.14 148.62
CA GLN A 25 17.39 92.79 149.85
C GLN A 25 18.02 91.39 149.83
N LYS A 26 17.43 90.41 149.13
CA LYS A 26 18.02 89.07 149.01
C LYS A 26 19.37 89.10 148.28
N GLN A 27 19.43 89.83 147.16
CA GLN A 27 20.66 89.97 146.36
C GLN A 27 21.74 90.77 147.12
N VAL A 28 21.33 91.80 147.88
CA VAL A 28 22.24 92.58 148.73
C VAL A 28 22.86 91.69 149.81
N ASN A 29 22.04 90.94 150.55
CA ASN A 29 22.51 90.05 151.61
C ASN A 29 23.45 88.97 151.07
N GLU A 30 23.06 88.28 149.98
CA GLU A 30 23.88 87.25 149.34
C GLU A 30 25.25 87.80 148.90
N ARG A 31 25.28 89.00 148.30
CA ARG A 31 26.53 89.65 147.88
C ARG A 31 27.40 90.07 149.06
N VAL A 32 26.82 90.58 150.15
CA VAL A 32 27.56 90.94 151.37
C VAL A 32 28.14 89.72 152.04
N THR A 33 27.37 88.64 152.24
CA THR A 33 27.87 87.39 152.83
C THR A 33 28.99 86.79 151.98
N ARG A 34 28.87 86.84 150.65
CA ARG A 34 29.95 86.39 149.75
C ARG A 34 31.21 87.25 149.87
N LEU A 35 31.10 88.58 149.87
CA LEU A 35 32.26 89.47 150.06
C LEU A 35 32.92 89.30 151.43
N GLN A 36 32.14 89.03 152.49
CA GLN A 36 32.68 88.70 153.82
C GLN A 36 33.45 87.36 153.80
N PHE A 37 32.96 86.35 153.09
CA PHE A 37 33.66 85.09 152.90
C PHE A 37 34.97 85.28 152.11
N ASP A 38 34.91 85.96 150.96
CA ASP A 38 36.05 86.24 150.09
C ASP A 38 37.17 87.01 150.84
N LEU A 39 36.79 88.04 151.63
CA LEU A 39 37.72 88.82 152.46
C LEU A 39 38.36 87.98 153.58
N ASN A 40 37.58 87.17 154.29
CA ASN A 40 38.08 86.29 155.35
C ASN A 40 39.03 85.21 154.80
N ASN A 41 38.78 84.70 153.60
CA ASN A 41 39.66 83.75 152.93
C ASN A 41 40.98 84.41 152.49
N SER A 42 40.90 85.63 151.94
CA SER A 42 42.08 86.43 151.55
C SER A 42 42.99 86.74 152.76
N ASN A 43 42.43 87.16 153.89
CA ASN A 43 43.18 87.43 155.12
C ASN A 43 43.91 86.17 155.63
N ARG A 44 43.24 85.01 155.65
CA ARG A 44 43.89 83.73 156.02
C ARG A 44 45.07 83.38 155.12
N SER A 45 44.94 83.61 153.81
CA SER A 45 46.02 83.39 152.83
C SER A 45 47.22 84.30 153.09
N ARG A 46 46.97 85.59 153.36
CA ARG A 46 48.00 86.57 153.73
C ARG A 46 48.76 86.15 154.99
N ASP A 47 48.03 85.74 156.03
CA ASP A 47 48.62 85.42 157.34
C ASP A 47 49.44 84.12 157.29
N ALA A 48 49.01 83.14 156.48
CA ALA A 48 49.79 81.94 156.18
C ALA A 48 51.11 82.27 155.43
N ALA A 49 51.06 83.15 154.44
CA ALA A 49 52.26 83.60 153.73
C ALA A 49 53.24 84.37 154.64
N ALA A 50 52.73 85.20 155.54
CA ALA A 50 53.55 85.91 156.53
C ALA A 50 54.28 84.96 157.49
N ALA A 51 53.63 83.86 157.91
CA ALA A 51 54.26 82.84 158.74
C ALA A 51 55.42 82.13 158.03
N GLN A 52 55.25 81.78 156.74
CA GLN A 52 56.31 81.15 155.92
C GLN A 52 57.55 82.04 155.77
N VAL A 53 57.36 83.36 155.58
CA VAL A 53 58.48 84.32 155.50
C VAL A 53 59.26 84.39 156.81
N ALA A 54 58.58 84.33 157.96
CA ALA A 54 59.24 84.30 159.27
C ALA A 54 60.06 83.01 159.49
N GLU A 55 59.53 81.86 159.07
CA GLU A 55 60.23 80.55 159.18
C GLU A 55 61.48 80.49 158.29
N LEU A 56 61.37 80.89 157.02
CA LEU A 56 62.51 80.96 156.10
C LEU A 56 63.60 81.91 156.61
N SER A 57 63.21 83.05 157.18
CA SER A 57 64.15 84.02 157.77
C SER A 57 64.95 83.41 158.94
N LYS A 58 64.31 82.58 159.77
CA LYS A 58 64.97 81.87 160.87
C LYS A 58 65.97 80.84 160.34
N LEU A 59 65.59 80.00 159.37
CA LEU A 59 66.46 78.96 158.79
C LEU A 59 67.71 79.58 158.11
N LEU A 60 67.54 80.72 157.44
CA LEU A 60 68.64 81.46 156.82
C LEU A 60 69.60 82.05 157.88
N SER A 61 69.11 82.49 159.03
CA SER A 61 69.96 82.94 160.14
C SER A 61 70.77 81.81 160.78
N THR A 62 70.17 80.62 160.92
CA THR A 62 70.83 79.43 161.51
C THR A 62 71.95 78.92 160.61
N THR A 63 71.67 78.71 159.32
CA THR A 63 72.65 78.20 158.35
C THR A 63 73.87 79.13 158.17
N ARG A 64 73.70 80.45 158.31
CA ARG A 64 74.84 81.39 158.35
C ARG A 64 75.75 81.17 159.57
N ALA A 65 75.18 81.02 160.75
CA ALA A 65 75.95 80.80 161.98
C ALA A 65 76.73 79.47 161.96
N GLU A 66 76.16 78.42 161.36
CA GLU A 66 76.83 77.14 161.15
C GLU A 66 78.01 77.26 160.17
N LEU A 67 77.82 77.97 159.06
CA LEU A 67 78.84 78.18 158.02
C LEU A 67 80.06 78.93 158.58
N ASP A 68 79.85 79.98 159.38
CA ASP A 68 80.95 80.74 159.99
C ASP A 68 81.65 79.95 161.11
N LYS A 69 80.93 79.08 161.84
CA LYS A 69 81.54 78.11 162.77
C LYS A 69 82.47 77.14 162.05
N VAL A 70 82.04 76.57 160.92
CA VAL A 70 82.86 75.63 160.13
C VAL A 70 84.11 76.32 159.56
N LYS A 71 84.00 77.57 159.07
CA LYS A 71 85.17 78.37 158.66
C LYS A 71 86.19 78.55 159.78
N ALA A 72 85.73 78.86 161.01
CA ALA A 72 86.62 79.03 162.15
C ALA A 72 87.36 77.71 162.51
N GLN A 73 86.66 76.57 162.45
CA GLN A 73 87.29 75.26 162.65
C GLN A 73 88.36 74.95 161.60
N LEU A 74 88.07 75.21 160.32
CA LEU A 74 89.03 75.03 159.21
C LEU A 74 90.25 75.95 159.35
N GLY A 75 90.04 77.22 159.73
CA GLY A 75 91.12 78.20 159.94
C GLY A 75 92.10 77.76 161.04
N ASN A 76 91.59 77.21 162.15
CA ASN A 76 92.43 76.70 163.24
C ASN A 76 93.26 75.47 162.81
N LEU A 77 92.69 74.58 162.01
CA LEU A 77 93.39 73.40 161.46
C LEU A 77 94.44 73.75 160.40
N ALA A 78 94.22 74.84 159.65
CA ALA A 78 95.16 75.31 158.61
C ALA A 78 96.33 76.13 159.16
N SER A 79 96.11 76.90 160.24
CA SER A 79 97.10 77.84 160.79
C SER A 79 97.97 77.28 161.93
N SER A 80 97.60 76.15 162.52
CA SER A 80 98.37 75.53 163.60
C SER A 80 99.67 74.86 163.08
N PRO A 81 100.83 75.08 163.72
CA PRO A 81 102.08 74.40 163.35
C PRO A 81 101.99 72.88 163.54
N VAL A 82 102.95 72.15 162.96
CA VAL A 82 102.91 70.68 162.80
C VAL A 82 103.22 69.96 164.12
N SER A 83 102.25 69.95 165.03
CA SER A 83 102.17 69.02 166.15
C SER A 83 101.90 67.59 165.65
N ALA A 84 102.38 66.57 166.36
CA ALA A 84 102.10 65.17 166.04
C ALA A 84 100.59 64.88 165.95
N SER A 85 99.76 65.52 166.80
CA SER A 85 98.31 65.41 166.73
C SER A 85 97.73 65.96 165.42
N ASN A 86 98.32 67.02 164.85
CA ASN A 86 97.89 67.64 163.61
C ASN A 86 98.31 66.81 162.39
N VAL A 87 99.41 66.05 162.49
CA VAL A 87 99.80 65.04 161.49
C VAL A 87 98.82 63.89 161.49
N THR A 88 98.51 63.32 162.66
CA THR A 88 97.52 62.23 162.79
C THR A 88 96.17 62.62 162.20
N GLU A 89 95.67 63.82 162.50
CA GLU A 89 94.37 64.27 161.97
C GLU A 89 94.44 64.57 160.46
N ARG A 90 95.56 65.09 159.93
CA ARG A 90 95.74 65.28 158.48
C ARG A 90 95.86 63.96 157.72
N VAL A 91 96.54 62.97 158.29
CA VAL A 91 96.61 61.59 157.74
C VAL A 91 95.23 60.95 157.79
N ARG A 92 94.45 61.17 158.85
CA ARG A 92 93.05 60.72 158.94
C ARG A 92 92.19 61.32 157.82
N VAL A 93 92.29 62.63 157.57
CA VAL A 93 91.58 63.32 156.48
C VAL A 93 92.03 62.83 155.10
N MET A 94 93.32 62.55 154.89
CA MET A 94 93.78 61.93 153.65
C MET A 94 93.29 60.49 153.49
N MET A 95 93.17 59.73 154.57
CA MET A 95 92.66 58.36 154.53
C MET A 95 91.16 58.33 154.27
N THR A 96 90.37 59.23 154.86
CA THR A 96 88.94 59.35 154.52
C THR A 96 88.74 59.82 153.08
N LEU A 97 89.57 60.74 152.57
CA LEU A 97 89.51 61.17 151.17
C LEU A 97 89.86 60.01 150.21
N ALA A 98 90.82 59.15 150.57
CA ALA A 98 91.14 57.95 149.80
C ALA A 98 90.04 56.87 149.89
N GLU A 99 89.36 56.75 151.03
CA GLU A 99 88.17 55.89 151.17
C GLU A 99 86.99 56.41 150.34
N GLU A 100 86.78 57.72 150.26
CA GLU A 100 85.82 58.40 149.38
C GLU A 100 86.18 58.20 147.90
N GLU A 101 87.44 58.40 147.49
CA GLU A 101 87.91 58.17 146.11
C GLU A 101 87.77 56.70 145.70
N ILE A 102 88.10 55.74 146.58
CA ILE A 102 87.88 54.31 146.35
C ILE A 102 86.37 53.99 146.27
N ALA A 103 85.53 54.66 147.06
CA ALA A 103 84.07 54.49 146.99
C ALA A 103 83.50 55.01 145.66
N ASP A 104 83.94 56.18 145.19
CA ASP A 104 83.51 56.74 143.89
C ASP A 104 84.05 55.93 142.70
N ILE A 105 85.29 55.41 142.76
CA ILE A 105 85.81 54.48 141.73
C ILE A 105 84.99 53.18 141.69
N ARG A 106 84.68 52.59 142.86
CA ARG A 106 83.83 51.39 142.95
C ARG A 106 82.43 51.65 142.42
N LYS A 107 81.83 52.79 142.80
CA LYS A 107 80.51 53.22 142.33
C LYS A 107 80.51 53.44 140.82
N GLY A 108 81.49 54.17 140.28
CA GLY A 108 81.65 54.36 138.83
C GLY A 108 81.80 53.04 138.06
N ALA A 109 82.55 52.08 138.59
CA ALA A 109 82.67 50.74 138.01
C ALA A 109 81.36 49.94 138.07
N VAL A 110 80.59 50.05 139.16
CA VAL A 110 79.25 49.43 139.29
C VAL A 110 78.24 50.11 138.36
N ASP A 111 78.24 51.43 138.26
CA ASP A 111 77.34 52.21 137.39
C ASP A 111 77.65 51.93 135.92
N GLN A 112 78.93 51.82 135.52
CA GLN A 112 79.33 51.36 134.18
C GLN A 112 78.88 49.91 133.91
N ALA A 113 79.13 48.98 134.83
CA ALA A 113 78.69 47.59 134.67
C ALA A 113 77.16 47.46 134.57
N ASN A 114 76.42 48.28 135.30
CA ASN A 114 74.96 48.36 135.23
C ASN A 114 74.48 49.00 133.92
N ALA A 115 75.17 50.03 133.42
CA ALA A 115 74.88 50.63 132.12
C ALA A 115 75.08 49.63 130.97
N THR A 116 76.22 48.93 130.92
CA THR A 116 76.48 47.89 129.90
C THR A 116 75.49 46.72 129.99
N ARG A 117 75.06 46.33 131.20
CA ARG A 117 73.97 45.35 131.37
C ARG A 117 72.64 45.88 130.83
N ALA A 118 72.25 47.10 131.17
CA ALA A 118 71.01 47.71 130.69
C ALA A 118 70.99 47.88 129.16
N GLU A 119 72.13 48.18 128.54
CA GLU A 119 72.27 48.22 127.08
C GLU A 119 72.15 46.82 126.45
N ALA A 120 72.82 45.81 127.02
CA ALA A 120 72.70 44.42 126.56
C ALA A 120 71.27 43.86 126.74
N GLU A 121 70.61 44.19 127.86
CA GLU A 121 69.21 43.83 128.14
C GLU A 121 68.24 44.51 127.17
N ARG A 122 68.44 45.80 126.86
CA ARG A 122 67.68 46.52 125.82
C ARG A 122 67.86 45.88 124.46
N PHE A 123 69.10 45.67 124.00
CA PHE A 123 69.38 45.05 122.71
C PHE A 123 68.78 43.63 122.62
N ALA A 124 68.86 42.85 123.69
CA ALA A 124 68.24 41.53 123.75
C ALA A 124 66.70 41.58 123.79
N ALA A 125 66.10 42.60 124.42
CA ALA A 125 64.65 42.81 124.42
C ALA A 125 64.13 43.29 123.05
N GLU A 126 64.84 44.23 122.41
CA GLU A 126 64.56 44.70 121.06
C GLU A 126 64.72 43.57 120.04
N GLY A 127 65.80 42.78 120.12
CA GLY A 127 66.00 41.60 119.27
C GLY A 127 64.88 40.56 119.43
N ARG A 128 64.44 40.27 120.67
CA ARG A 128 63.27 39.41 120.92
C ARG A 128 61.99 40.01 120.34
N ALA A 129 61.73 41.30 120.53
CA ALA A 129 60.54 41.97 120.02
C ALA A 129 60.50 42.03 118.48
N MET A 130 61.63 42.28 117.83
CA MET A 130 61.76 42.24 116.37
C MET A 130 61.58 40.81 115.82
N HIS A 131 62.15 39.80 116.47
CA HIS A 131 61.93 38.41 116.07
C HIS A 131 60.46 38.00 116.26
N GLN A 132 59.82 38.38 117.38
CA GLN A 132 58.41 38.08 117.63
C GLN A 132 57.48 38.74 116.59
N ARG A 133 57.77 39.98 116.19
CA ARG A 133 57.06 40.66 115.08
C ARG A 133 57.29 39.94 113.74
N ALA A 134 58.54 39.62 113.40
CA ALA A 134 58.84 38.89 112.17
C ALA A 134 58.11 37.54 112.12
N MET A 135 57.97 36.84 113.25
CA MET A 135 57.20 35.60 113.35
C MET A 135 55.68 35.83 113.21
N SER A 136 55.09 36.88 113.82
CA SER A 136 53.67 37.20 113.60
C SER A 136 53.38 37.59 112.15
N ASP A 137 54.25 38.39 111.53
CA ASP A 137 54.09 38.85 110.15
C ASP A 137 54.21 37.67 109.16
N LEU A 138 55.10 36.72 109.43
CA LEU A 138 55.23 35.47 108.67
C LEU A 138 54.02 34.55 108.87
N GLU A 139 53.49 34.43 110.10
CA GLU A 139 52.27 33.67 110.38
C GLU A 139 51.04 34.27 109.69
N GLU A 140 50.85 35.59 109.74
CA GLU A 140 49.76 36.28 109.07
C GLU A 140 49.87 36.13 107.56
N ARG A 141 51.06 36.34 106.98
CA ARG A 141 51.30 36.16 105.54
C ARG A 141 51.08 34.71 105.11
N ARG A 142 51.45 33.73 105.94
CA ARG A 142 51.13 32.31 105.73
C ARG A 142 49.61 32.07 105.73
N LYS A 143 48.89 32.53 106.76
CA LYS A 143 47.43 32.39 106.88
C LYS A 143 46.70 33.04 105.69
N GLN A 144 47.14 34.22 105.24
CA GLN A 144 46.63 34.90 104.05
C GLN A 144 46.87 34.09 102.77
N LEU A 145 48.05 33.49 102.60
CA LEU A 145 48.36 32.62 101.45
C LEU A 145 47.54 31.34 101.48
N GLU A 146 47.44 30.66 102.63
CA GLU A 146 46.65 29.43 102.81
C GLU A 146 45.16 29.69 102.51
N ALA A 147 44.57 30.76 103.06
CA ALA A 147 43.20 31.16 102.75
C ALA A 147 43.02 31.54 101.26
N GLY A 148 44.01 32.21 100.65
CA GLY A 148 44.02 32.53 99.22
C GLY A 148 44.09 31.30 98.32
N PHE A 149 44.85 30.26 98.69
CA PHE A 149 44.88 28.99 97.99
C PHE A 149 43.59 28.20 98.19
N GLN A 150 43.07 28.10 99.42
CA GLN A 150 41.79 27.44 99.71
C GLN A 150 40.63 28.08 98.93
N LYS A 151 40.56 29.42 98.89
CA LYS A 151 39.54 30.12 98.11
C LYS A 151 39.69 29.83 96.61
N ARG A 152 40.89 29.95 96.03
CA ARG A 152 41.11 29.62 94.60
C ARG A 152 40.77 28.16 94.28
N ALA A 153 41.07 27.22 95.18
CA ALA A 153 40.72 25.82 94.99
C ALA A 153 39.20 25.60 95.01
N ALA A 154 38.47 26.24 95.93
CA ALA A 154 37.02 26.19 95.98
C ALA A 154 36.35 26.89 94.77
N ASP A 155 36.86 28.06 94.37
CA ASP A 155 36.38 28.79 93.18
C ASP A 155 36.62 27.97 91.90
N LEU A 156 37.76 27.27 91.79
CA LEU A 156 38.11 26.42 90.65
C LEU A 156 37.31 25.10 90.63
N GLU A 157 37.17 24.42 91.77
CA GLU A 157 36.33 23.24 91.90
C GLU A 157 34.89 23.56 91.53
N LYS A 158 34.35 24.70 92.00
CA LYS A 158 33.02 25.17 91.59
C LYS A 158 32.93 25.41 90.08
N GLN A 159 33.93 26.02 89.45
CA GLN A 159 33.95 26.20 88.00
C GLN A 159 33.97 24.84 87.26
N TYR A 160 34.69 23.83 87.74
CA TYR A 160 34.65 22.48 87.18
C TYR A 160 33.28 21.80 87.38
N GLN A 161 32.67 21.92 88.56
CA GLN A 161 31.34 21.39 88.87
C GLN A 161 30.26 22.03 87.99
N ASP A 162 30.23 23.36 87.94
CA ASP A 162 29.29 24.15 87.12
C ASP A 162 29.46 23.78 85.63
N ARG A 163 30.70 23.77 85.11
CA ARG A 163 30.98 23.48 83.69
C ARG A 163 30.73 22.01 83.32
N ARG A 164 30.93 21.08 84.25
CA ARG A 164 30.54 19.67 84.07
C ARG A 164 29.02 19.55 83.98
N ALA A 165 28.28 20.20 84.88
CA ALA A 165 26.81 20.15 84.87
C ALA A 165 26.20 20.89 83.67
N GLU A 166 26.84 21.94 83.14
CA GLU A 166 26.48 22.52 81.83
C GLU A 166 26.66 21.50 80.69
N LEU A 167 27.82 20.84 80.63
CA LEU A 167 28.14 19.89 79.57
C LEU A 167 27.22 18.65 79.62
N GLU A 168 26.97 18.12 80.82
CA GLU A 168 26.08 16.98 81.07
C GLU A 168 24.64 17.29 80.62
N ARG A 169 24.06 18.43 81.02
CA ARG A 169 22.76 18.91 80.52
C ARG A 169 22.75 19.08 79.00
N SER A 170 23.80 19.66 78.42
CA SER A 170 23.87 19.87 76.97
C SER A 170 23.91 18.54 76.19
N HIS A 171 24.55 17.50 76.74
CA HIS A 171 24.53 16.16 76.17
C HIS A 171 23.17 15.48 76.36
N GLU A 172 22.49 15.65 77.50
CA GLU A 172 21.14 15.13 77.72
C GLU A 172 20.12 15.79 76.80
N GLU A 173 20.19 17.11 76.62
CA GLU A 173 19.40 17.86 75.64
C GLU A 173 19.63 17.40 74.20
N LEU A 174 20.90 17.22 73.79
CA LEU A 174 21.22 16.74 72.45
C LEU A 174 20.76 15.29 72.23
N ARG A 175 20.88 14.43 73.24
CA ARG A 175 20.41 13.04 73.17
C ARG A 175 18.89 12.96 73.10
N THR A 176 18.17 13.72 73.92
CA THR A 176 16.70 13.74 73.93
C THR A 176 16.12 14.34 72.64
N LYS A 177 16.73 15.39 72.09
CA LYS A 177 16.39 15.92 70.75
C LYS A 177 16.61 14.87 69.67
N LEU A 178 17.80 14.26 69.63
CA LEU A 178 18.13 13.23 68.63
C LEU A 178 17.24 11.98 68.72
N THR A 179 16.86 11.54 69.92
CA THR A 179 15.89 10.43 70.07
C THR A 179 14.50 10.82 69.60
N ALA A 180 14.03 12.03 69.91
CA ALA A 180 12.72 12.51 69.45
C ALA A 180 12.68 12.65 67.92
N GLU A 181 13.71 13.25 67.31
CA GLU A 181 13.86 13.37 65.85
C GLU A 181 13.93 12.00 65.16
N HIS A 182 14.59 11.03 65.79
CA HIS A 182 14.63 9.65 65.28
C HIS A 182 13.28 8.94 65.40
N GLU A 183 12.56 9.12 66.52
CA GLU A 183 11.22 8.56 66.72
C GLU A 183 10.18 9.17 65.75
N THR A 184 10.23 10.48 65.49
CA THR A 184 9.37 11.12 64.47
C THR A 184 9.70 10.60 63.07
N LEU A 185 10.98 10.49 62.69
CA LEU A 185 11.37 9.95 61.38
C LEU A 185 10.99 8.47 61.21
N LEU A 186 11.05 7.67 62.29
CA LEU A 186 10.56 6.30 62.29
C LEU A 186 9.02 6.23 62.19
N ALA A 187 8.29 7.18 62.78
CA ALA A 187 6.83 7.25 62.64
C ALA A 187 6.41 7.68 61.23
N GLU A 188 7.01 8.75 60.69
CA GLU A 188 6.79 9.23 59.32
C GLU A 188 7.09 8.14 58.29
N THR A 189 8.26 7.51 58.36
CA THR A 189 8.62 6.44 57.42
C THR A 189 7.85 5.13 57.63
N ARG A 190 7.12 4.95 58.74
CA ARG A 190 6.11 3.89 58.86
C ARG A 190 4.82 4.29 58.16
N ALA A 191 4.28 5.46 58.48
CA ALA A 191 3.05 6.00 57.88
C ALA A 191 3.14 6.10 56.34
N ASP A 192 4.29 6.52 55.80
CA ASP A 192 4.50 6.56 54.34
C ASP A 192 4.60 5.16 53.72
N ARG A 193 5.18 4.18 54.41
CA ARG A 193 5.16 2.78 53.93
C ARG A 193 3.74 2.23 53.93
N GLU A 194 3.00 2.41 55.03
CA GLU A 194 1.61 1.97 55.19
C GLU A 194 0.68 2.62 54.16
N ARG A 195 0.87 3.91 53.88
CA ARG A 195 0.18 4.63 52.80
C ARG A 195 0.51 4.05 51.43
N VAL A 196 1.79 3.83 51.12
CA VAL A 196 2.21 3.28 49.83
C VAL A 196 1.74 1.84 49.63
N THR A 197 1.71 1.00 50.67
CA THR A 197 1.14 -0.35 50.59
C THR A 197 -0.38 -0.31 50.40
N ALA A 198 -1.11 0.51 51.16
CA ALA A 198 -2.56 0.64 51.00
C ALA A 198 -2.95 1.22 49.63
N GLU A 199 -2.17 2.20 49.12
CA GLU A 199 -2.33 2.71 47.76
C GLU A 199 -2.04 1.65 46.69
N PHE A 200 -1.07 0.76 46.91
CA PHE A 200 -0.74 -0.32 45.97
C PHE A 200 -1.83 -1.40 45.98
N GLU A 201 -2.26 -1.84 47.16
CA GLU A 201 -3.34 -2.83 47.34
C GLU A 201 -4.64 -2.34 46.71
N ALA A 202 -5.06 -1.10 47.00
CA ALA A 202 -6.26 -0.50 46.40
C ALA A 202 -6.17 -0.33 44.86
N LYS A 203 -4.96 -0.11 44.32
CA LYS A 203 -4.74 -0.09 42.86
C LYS A 203 -4.76 -1.51 42.27
N SER A 204 -4.29 -2.52 42.99
CA SER A 204 -4.39 -3.92 42.57
C SER A 204 -5.85 -4.36 42.54
N THR A 205 -6.61 -4.18 43.62
CA THR A 205 -8.03 -4.58 43.67
C THR A 205 -8.85 -3.89 42.59
N ALA A 206 -8.65 -2.59 42.36
CA ALA A 206 -9.34 -1.86 41.29
C ALA A 206 -8.94 -2.32 39.87
N LEU A 207 -7.72 -2.84 39.68
CA LEU A 207 -7.30 -3.45 38.41
C LEU A 207 -7.88 -4.85 38.23
N ASP A 208 -7.94 -5.66 39.29
CA ASP A 208 -8.53 -7.00 39.27
C ASP A 208 -10.06 -6.94 39.09
N GLU A 209 -10.75 -6.02 39.77
CA GLU A 209 -12.17 -5.70 39.55
C GLU A 209 -12.44 -5.29 38.10
N ARG A 210 -11.66 -4.34 37.57
CA ARG A 210 -11.78 -3.87 36.18
C ARG A 210 -11.45 -4.96 35.18
N ARG A 211 -10.53 -5.88 35.50
CA ARG A 211 -10.26 -7.06 34.68
C ARG A 211 -11.46 -7.99 34.64
N VAL A 212 -12.05 -8.32 35.79
CA VAL A 212 -13.26 -9.16 35.86
C VAL A 212 -14.43 -8.50 35.11
N GLU A 213 -14.59 -7.18 35.22
CA GLU A 213 -15.58 -6.41 34.46
C GLU A 213 -15.35 -6.51 32.94
N LEU A 214 -14.09 -6.40 32.49
CA LEU A 214 -13.72 -6.53 31.08
C LEU A 214 -13.88 -7.97 30.57
N ASP A 215 -13.42 -8.97 31.31
CA ASP A 215 -13.56 -10.38 30.96
C ASP A 215 -15.05 -10.77 30.86
N ALA A 216 -15.91 -10.25 31.75
CA ALA A 216 -17.36 -10.40 31.68
C ALA A 216 -17.98 -9.67 30.46
N LYS A 217 -17.52 -8.46 30.13
CA LYS A 217 -17.97 -7.71 28.94
C LYS A 217 -17.57 -8.38 27.63
N TYR A 218 -16.33 -8.87 27.52
CA TYR A 218 -15.88 -9.65 26.37
C TYR A 218 -16.69 -10.92 26.21
N LYS A 219 -16.94 -11.66 27.31
CA LYS A 219 -17.81 -12.84 27.25
C LYS A 219 -19.23 -12.49 26.82
N GLY A 220 -19.83 -11.43 27.37
CA GLY A 220 -21.15 -10.95 26.96
C GLY A 220 -21.23 -10.63 25.47
N TYR A 221 -20.25 -9.89 24.94
CA TYR A 221 -20.17 -9.56 23.52
C TYR A 221 -20.02 -10.80 22.62
N HIS A 222 -19.23 -11.80 23.03
CA HIS A 222 -19.13 -13.07 22.30
C HIS A 222 -20.43 -13.90 22.41
N ASP A 223 -21.00 -14.03 23.61
CA ASP A 223 -22.27 -14.72 23.84
C ASP A 223 -23.42 -14.03 23.05
N GLU A 224 -23.35 -12.73 22.74
CA GLU A 224 -24.28 -11.98 21.89
C GLU A 224 -24.00 -12.16 20.40
N LEU A 225 -22.74 -11.99 19.95
CA LEU A 225 -22.33 -12.16 18.56
C LEU A 225 -22.59 -13.58 18.04
N ASP A 226 -22.40 -14.61 18.88
CA ASP A 226 -22.74 -15.99 18.52
C ASP A 226 -24.25 -16.18 18.29
N LYS A 227 -25.11 -15.46 19.04
CA LYS A 227 -26.57 -15.46 18.78
C LYS A 227 -26.90 -14.74 17.48
N GLU A 228 -26.35 -13.55 17.25
CA GLU A 228 -26.56 -12.81 15.99
C GLU A 228 -26.11 -13.64 14.77
N TYR A 229 -24.98 -14.36 14.90
CA TYR A 229 -24.47 -15.24 13.87
C TYR A 229 -25.39 -16.45 13.61
N ASP A 230 -25.85 -17.16 14.65
CA ASP A 230 -26.77 -18.29 14.46
C ASP A 230 -28.16 -17.84 14.00
N GLU A 231 -28.66 -16.70 14.46
CA GLU A 231 -29.90 -16.10 13.95
C GLU A 231 -29.78 -15.78 12.45
N LEU A 232 -28.76 -15.02 12.03
CA LEU A 232 -28.48 -14.72 10.62
C LEU A 232 -28.28 -15.98 9.77
N ARG A 233 -27.62 -17.00 10.33
CA ARG A 233 -27.42 -18.30 9.68
C ARG A 233 -28.73 -19.08 9.52
N THR A 234 -29.68 -18.95 10.45
CA THR A 234 -31.01 -19.57 10.31
C THR A 234 -31.95 -18.79 9.39
N THR A 235 -31.88 -17.46 9.33
CA THR A 235 -32.65 -16.67 8.36
C THR A 235 -32.14 -16.91 6.94
N LEU A 236 -30.83 -16.78 6.71
CA LEU A 236 -30.23 -17.00 5.39
C LEU A 236 -30.43 -18.44 4.89
N ARG A 237 -30.45 -19.44 5.79
CA ARG A 237 -30.88 -20.81 5.45
C ARG A 237 -32.34 -20.86 4.99
N LYS A 238 -33.28 -20.25 5.72
CA LYS A 238 -34.70 -20.24 5.36
C LYS A 238 -34.96 -19.51 4.03
N GLU A 239 -34.26 -18.40 3.80
CA GLU A 239 -34.32 -17.64 2.54
C GLU A 239 -33.79 -18.47 1.37
N HIS A 240 -32.62 -19.11 1.53
CA HIS A 240 -32.07 -20.02 0.51
C HIS A 240 -32.97 -21.25 0.27
N GLU A 241 -33.54 -21.86 1.32
CA GLU A 241 -34.51 -22.95 1.18
C GLU A 241 -35.79 -22.49 0.46
N GLY A 242 -36.27 -21.29 0.77
CA GLY A 242 -37.37 -20.62 0.07
C GLY A 242 -37.09 -20.42 -1.41
N HIS A 243 -35.99 -19.74 -1.76
CA HIS A 243 -35.60 -19.50 -3.15
C HIS A 243 -35.33 -20.80 -3.94
N VAL A 244 -34.83 -21.86 -3.30
CA VAL A 244 -34.70 -23.18 -3.93
C VAL A 244 -36.06 -23.83 -4.20
N VAL A 245 -37.08 -23.60 -3.37
CA VAL A 245 -38.47 -24.05 -3.63
C VAL A 245 -39.12 -23.19 -4.72
N GLU A 246 -38.95 -21.87 -4.67
CA GLU A 246 -39.46 -20.93 -5.68
C GLU A 246 -38.89 -21.22 -7.07
N ALA A 247 -37.56 -21.33 -7.20
CA ALA A 247 -36.89 -21.65 -8.45
C ALA A 247 -37.28 -23.04 -9.00
N LYS A 248 -37.55 -24.02 -8.13
CA LYS A 248 -38.10 -25.33 -8.55
C LYS A 248 -39.55 -25.22 -9.05
N ALA A 249 -40.38 -24.41 -8.40
CA ALA A 249 -41.75 -24.16 -8.82
C ALA A 249 -41.83 -23.38 -10.14
N GLU A 250 -40.94 -22.40 -10.34
CA GLU A 250 -40.79 -21.66 -11.60
C GLU A 250 -40.26 -22.55 -12.72
N ALA A 251 -39.20 -23.33 -12.48
CA ALA A 251 -38.70 -24.31 -13.45
C ALA A 251 -39.78 -25.33 -13.84
N ALA A 252 -40.60 -25.79 -12.88
CA ALA A 252 -41.73 -26.67 -13.16
C ALA A 252 -42.80 -25.97 -14.04
N ARG A 253 -43.14 -24.70 -13.77
CA ARG A 253 -44.05 -23.92 -14.63
C ARG A 253 -43.50 -23.73 -16.04
N LEU A 254 -42.22 -23.38 -16.19
CA LEU A 254 -41.57 -23.22 -17.48
C LEU A 254 -41.55 -24.54 -18.27
N LEU A 255 -41.33 -25.67 -17.60
CA LEU A 255 -41.42 -27.00 -18.23
C LEU A 255 -42.84 -27.36 -18.66
N GLU A 256 -43.88 -27.01 -17.89
CA GLU A 256 -45.27 -27.22 -18.30
C GLU A 256 -45.70 -26.30 -19.45
N VAL A 257 -45.26 -25.04 -19.47
CA VAL A 257 -45.47 -24.13 -20.63
C VAL A 257 -44.79 -24.68 -21.87
N ALA A 258 -43.51 -25.07 -21.78
CA ALA A 258 -42.79 -25.66 -22.91
C ALA A 258 -43.40 -27.00 -23.38
N ARG A 259 -43.96 -27.81 -22.47
CA ARG A 259 -44.74 -29.02 -22.82
C ARG A 259 -46.03 -28.68 -23.57
N ALA A 260 -46.75 -27.65 -23.15
CA ALA A 260 -47.96 -27.19 -23.82
C ALA A 260 -47.65 -26.62 -25.21
N GLU A 261 -46.59 -25.83 -25.35
CA GLU A 261 -46.11 -25.29 -26.64
C GLU A 261 -45.67 -26.41 -27.60
N VAL A 262 -44.88 -27.38 -27.14
CA VAL A 262 -44.50 -28.56 -27.94
C VAL A 262 -45.71 -29.42 -28.30
N GLY A 263 -46.71 -29.52 -27.41
CA GLY A 263 -47.98 -30.18 -27.70
C GLY A 263 -48.79 -29.47 -28.79
N ALA A 264 -48.88 -28.14 -28.72
CA ALA A 264 -49.56 -27.32 -29.72
C ALA A 264 -48.84 -27.35 -31.08
N LEU A 265 -47.50 -27.24 -31.10
CA LEU A 265 -46.69 -27.35 -32.31
C LEU A 265 -46.83 -28.72 -32.98
N ARG A 266 -46.92 -29.81 -32.20
CA ARG A 266 -47.21 -31.14 -32.73
C ARG A 266 -48.62 -31.22 -33.32
N ALA A 267 -49.64 -30.82 -32.57
CA ALA A 267 -51.02 -30.83 -33.06
C ALA A 267 -51.22 -29.97 -34.32
N GLU A 268 -50.46 -28.89 -34.49
CA GLU A 268 -50.46 -28.07 -35.71
C GLU A 268 -49.68 -28.74 -36.86
N SER A 269 -48.56 -29.39 -36.55
CA SER A 269 -47.82 -30.21 -37.53
C SER A 269 -48.65 -31.39 -38.03
N ASP A 270 -49.38 -32.07 -37.14
CA ASP A 270 -50.25 -33.20 -37.46
C ASP A 270 -51.42 -32.78 -38.37
N LYS A 271 -51.99 -31.58 -38.17
CA LYS A 271 -52.95 -30.97 -39.12
C LYS A 271 -52.31 -30.70 -40.48
N GLN A 272 -51.13 -30.07 -40.50
CA GLN A 272 -50.43 -29.74 -41.75
C GLN A 272 -50.07 -31.00 -42.55
N ILE A 273 -49.70 -32.09 -41.87
CA ILE A 273 -49.50 -33.42 -42.48
C ILE A 273 -50.82 -33.92 -43.07
N ALA A 274 -51.92 -33.93 -42.31
CA ALA A 274 -53.22 -34.39 -42.81
C ALA A 274 -53.77 -33.54 -43.99
N GLU A 275 -53.52 -32.23 -43.98
CA GLU A 275 -53.90 -31.32 -45.07
C GLU A 275 -53.04 -31.56 -46.33
N LEU A 276 -51.72 -31.77 -46.16
CA LEU A 276 -50.83 -32.17 -47.26
C LEU A 276 -51.12 -33.57 -47.82
N GLU A 277 -51.52 -34.53 -46.98
CA GLU A 277 -51.98 -35.86 -47.41
C GLU A 277 -53.28 -35.75 -48.21
N SER A 278 -54.23 -34.94 -47.75
CA SER A 278 -55.48 -34.63 -48.47
C SER A 278 -55.21 -33.97 -49.83
N GLU A 279 -54.32 -32.96 -49.88
CA GLU A 279 -53.88 -32.36 -51.13
C GLU A 279 -53.16 -33.35 -52.06
N ALA A 280 -52.33 -34.24 -51.51
CA ALA A 280 -51.59 -35.24 -52.29
C ALA A 280 -52.54 -36.27 -52.90
N LEU A 281 -53.55 -36.73 -52.14
CA LEU A 281 -54.61 -37.61 -52.64
C LEU A 281 -55.43 -36.92 -53.74
N ALA A 282 -55.89 -35.68 -53.53
CA ALA A 282 -56.64 -34.94 -54.54
C ALA A 282 -55.81 -34.69 -55.83
N LYS A 283 -54.50 -34.45 -55.71
CA LYS A 283 -53.59 -34.33 -56.86
C LYS A 283 -53.37 -35.67 -57.57
N ALA A 284 -53.32 -36.79 -56.83
CA ALA A 284 -53.20 -38.13 -57.39
C ALA A 284 -54.49 -38.57 -58.11
N GLU A 285 -55.66 -38.35 -57.51
CA GLU A 285 -56.97 -38.58 -58.14
C GLU A 285 -57.11 -37.76 -59.43
N LYS A 286 -56.73 -36.47 -59.40
CA LYS A 286 -56.69 -35.63 -60.60
C LYS A 286 -55.74 -36.17 -61.65
N ALA A 287 -54.53 -36.62 -61.28
CA ALA A 287 -53.59 -37.20 -62.23
C ALA A 287 -54.10 -38.49 -62.88
N VAL A 288 -54.84 -39.33 -62.14
CA VAL A 288 -55.52 -40.52 -62.68
C VAL A 288 -56.66 -40.13 -63.62
N ALA A 289 -57.45 -39.11 -63.27
CA ALA A 289 -58.51 -38.59 -64.14
C ALA A 289 -57.95 -37.97 -65.44
N ASP A 290 -56.91 -37.14 -65.35
CA ASP A 290 -56.22 -36.55 -66.49
C ASP A 290 -55.59 -37.64 -67.39
N ALA A 291 -55.01 -38.70 -66.81
CA ALA A 291 -54.45 -39.84 -67.54
C ALA A 291 -55.53 -40.69 -68.24
N ASN A 292 -56.65 -40.97 -67.57
CA ASN A 292 -57.79 -41.67 -68.17
C ASN A 292 -58.40 -40.87 -69.33
N GLY A 293 -58.57 -39.55 -69.17
CA GLY A 293 -59.04 -38.68 -70.26
C GLY A 293 -58.06 -38.62 -71.44
N TYR A 294 -56.75 -38.71 -71.19
CA TYR A 294 -55.75 -38.85 -72.25
C TYR A 294 -55.83 -40.21 -72.96
N ALA A 295 -56.11 -41.29 -72.22
CA ALA A 295 -56.31 -42.62 -72.79
C ALA A 295 -57.58 -42.69 -73.66
N GLU A 296 -58.73 -42.23 -73.15
CA GLU A 296 -59.99 -42.15 -73.90
C GLU A 296 -59.84 -41.31 -75.18
N LYS A 297 -59.14 -40.17 -75.08
CA LYS A 297 -58.84 -39.34 -76.25
C LYS A 297 -57.94 -40.07 -77.24
N THR A 298 -56.90 -40.76 -76.79
CA THR A 298 -55.99 -41.52 -77.67
C THR A 298 -56.73 -42.65 -78.39
N THR A 299 -57.67 -43.33 -77.74
CA THR A 299 -58.54 -44.32 -78.41
C THR A 299 -59.53 -43.67 -79.38
N SER A 300 -60.14 -42.54 -79.03
CA SER A 300 -61.06 -41.81 -79.91
C SER A 300 -60.37 -41.26 -81.17
N ASP A 301 -59.16 -40.71 -81.02
CA ASP A 301 -58.34 -40.24 -82.15
C ASP A 301 -57.90 -41.44 -83.03
N ALA A 302 -57.58 -42.60 -82.44
CA ALA A 302 -57.25 -43.82 -83.16
C ALA A 302 -58.45 -44.41 -83.93
N ASP A 303 -59.63 -44.48 -83.32
CA ASP A 303 -60.87 -44.95 -83.97
C ASP A 303 -61.31 -44.00 -85.09
N ALA A 304 -61.17 -42.68 -84.91
CA ALA A 304 -61.40 -41.70 -85.96
C ALA A 304 -60.42 -41.87 -87.14
N GLN A 305 -59.15 -42.20 -86.86
CA GLN A 305 -58.12 -42.43 -87.87
C GLN A 305 -58.30 -43.79 -88.59
N ALA A 306 -58.81 -44.81 -87.89
CA ALA A 306 -59.23 -46.08 -88.49
C ALA A 306 -60.46 -45.90 -89.39
N ALA A 307 -61.49 -45.17 -88.93
CA ALA A 307 -62.67 -44.84 -89.73
C ALA A 307 -62.32 -44.02 -90.98
N LYS A 308 -61.41 -43.05 -90.85
CA LYS A 308 -60.89 -42.26 -91.96
C LYS A 308 -60.16 -43.13 -93.00
N THR A 309 -59.24 -43.98 -92.55
CA THR A 309 -58.48 -44.85 -93.48
C THR A 309 -59.36 -45.90 -94.15
N LEU A 310 -60.40 -46.41 -93.48
CA LEU A 310 -61.41 -47.26 -94.13
C LEU A 310 -62.18 -46.50 -95.22
N ALA A 311 -62.62 -45.27 -94.93
CA ALA A 311 -63.35 -44.44 -95.90
C ALA A 311 -62.48 -44.03 -97.11
N GLU A 312 -61.21 -43.69 -96.88
CA GLU A 312 -60.25 -43.38 -97.94
C GLU A 312 -59.95 -44.62 -98.81
N ALA A 313 -59.80 -45.81 -98.20
CA ALA A 313 -59.63 -47.07 -98.92
C ALA A 313 -60.88 -47.45 -99.76
N THR A 314 -62.09 -47.30 -99.21
CA THR A 314 -63.33 -47.55 -99.96
C THR A 314 -63.49 -46.57 -101.13
N ALA A 315 -63.27 -45.27 -100.91
CA ALA A 315 -63.34 -44.27 -101.98
C ALA A 315 -62.26 -44.45 -103.06
N GLN A 316 -61.12 -45.08 -102.74
CA GLN A 316 -60.08 -45.44 -103.70
C GLN A 316 -60.39 -46.74 -104.45
N ALA A 317 -61.09 -47.70 -103.83
CA ALA A 317 -61.66 -48.86 -104.51
C ALA A 317 -62.76 -48.43 -105.50
N ASP A 318 -63.70 -47.57 -105.09
CA ASP A 318 -64.76 -47.06 -105.96
C ASP A 318 -64.19 -46.24 -107.14
N ARG A 319 -63.15 -45.42 -106.90
CA ARG A 319 -62.42 -44.75 -107.99
C ARG A 319 -61.79 -45.74 -108.96
N THR A 320 -61.02 -46.71 -108.46
CA THR A 320 -60.32 -47.65 -109.36
C THR A 320 -61.27 -48.55 -110.15
N VAL A 321 -62.43 -48.91 -109.60
CA VAL A 321 -63.50 -49.59 -110.37
C VAL A 321 -64.11 -48.66 -111.42
N THR A 322 -64.39 -47.40 -111.08
CA THR A 322 -64.96 -46.41 -112.02
C THR A 322 -63.98 -46.07 -113.15
N GLU A 323 -62.71 -45.88 -112.83
CA GLU A 323 -61.63 -45.59 -113.77
C GLU A 323 -61.30 -46.80 -114.66
N ALA A 324 -61.34 -48.03 -114.13
CA ALA A 324 -61.19 -49.25 -114.92
C ALA A 324 -62.35 -49.44 -115.91
N ASN A 325 -63.59 -49.20 -115.50
CA ASN A 325 -64.76 -49.27 -116.40
C ASN A 325 -64.68 -48.20 -117.49
N ALA A 326 -64.36 -46.94 -117.14
CA ALA A 326 -64.17 -45.87 -118.12
C ALA A 326 -63.02 -46.16 -119.10
N HIS A 327 -61.93 -46.79 -118.63
CA HIS A 327 -60.84 -47.23 -119.50
C HIS A 327 -61.27 -48.39 -120.42
N ALA A 328 -62.09 -49.32 -119.93
CA ALA A 328 -62.62 -50.43 -120.74
C ALA A 328 -63.57 -49.92 -121.84
N GLU A 329 -64.54 -49.06 -121.49
CA GLU A 329 -65.44 -48.41 -122.46
C GLU A 329 -64.66 -47.62 -123.51
N LYS A 330 -63.66 -46.83 -123.09
CA LYS A 330 -62.79 -46.10 -124.01
C LYS A 330 -62.00 -47.05 -124.93
N THR A 331 -61.47 -48.15 -124.40
CA THR A 331 -60.71 -49.14 -125.21
C THR A 331 -61.61 -49.78 -126.27
N ILE A 332 -62.88 -50.05 -125.95
CA ILE A 332 -63.87 -50.58 -126.90
C ILE A 332 -64.23 -49.53 -127.96
N ALA A 333 -64.40 -48.26 -127.56
CA ALA A 333 -64.68 -47.16 -128.49
C ALA A 333 -63.50 -46.90 -129.46
N ASP A 334 -62.27 -46.84 -128.94
CA ASP A 334 -61.06 -46.67 -129.74
C ASP A 334 -60.84 -47.87 -130.68
N ALA A 335 -61.07 -49.10 -130.22
CA ALA A 335 -60.98 -50.31 -131.06
C ALA A 335 -62.01 -50.32 -132.21
N ASN A 336 -63.27 -49.96 -131.94
CA ASN A 336 -64.29 -49.84 -132.99
C ASN A 336 -63.94 -48.72 -133.99
N SER A 337 -63.45 -47.57 -133.50
CA SER A 337 -62.98 -46.47 -134.37
C SER A 337 -61.76 -46.86 -135.22
N GLN A 338 -60.93 -47.79 -134.76
CA GLN A 338 -59.80 -48.33 -135.52
C GLN A 338 -60.27 -49.35 -136.57
N ALA A 339 -61.28 -50.17 -136.25
CA ALA A 339 -61.88 -51.14 -137.16
C ALA A 339 -62.63 -50.47 -138.32
N GLU A 340 -63.46 -49.45 -138.05
CA GLU A 340 -64.18 -48.70 -139.09
C GLU A 340 -63.23 -47.99 -140.07
N LYS A 341 -62.13 -47.40 -139.57
CA LYS A 341 -61.06 -46.84 -140.41
C LYS A 341 -60.40 -47.92 -141.28
N SER A 342 -60.05 -49.06 -140.68
CA SER A 342 -59.42 -50.17 -141.41
C SER A 342 -60.30 -50.71 -142.55
N VAL A 343 -61.62 -50.78 -142.34
CA VAL A 343 -62.59 -51.21 -143.36
C VAL A 343 -62.77 -50.16 -144.46
N THR A 344 -62.85 -48.87 -144.10
CA THR A 344 -63.01 -47.79 -145.10
C THR A 344 -61.75 -47.54 -145.92
N GLU A 345 -60.56 -47.61 -145.33
CA GLU A 345 -59.28 -47.55 -146.04
C GLU A 345 -59.09 -48.76 -146.98
N ALA A 346 -59.40 -49.99 -146.53
CA ALA A 346 -59.35 -51.17 -147.38
C ALA A 346 -60.31 -51.08 -148.58
N THR A 347 -61.53 -50.55 -148.36
CA THR A 347 -62.52 -50.36 -149.43
C THR A 347 -62.04 -49.32 -150.45
N SER A 348 -61.55 -48.16 -149.99
CA SER A 348 -61.05 -47.11 -150.88
C SER A 348 -59.83 -47.55 -151.71
N LEU A 349 -58.95 -48.38 -151.14
CA LEU A 349 -57.77 -48.91 -151.83
C LEU A 349 -58.15 -49.98 -152.87
N ALA A 350 -59.20 -50.77 -152.62
CA ALA A 350 -59.77 -51.71 -153.59
C ALA A 350 -60.46 -50.98 -154.77
N GLU A 351 -61.29 -49.97 -154.50
CA GLU A 351 -61.93 -49.16 -155.56
C GLU A 351 -60.89 -48.47 -156.45
N LYS A 352 -59.83 -47.92 -155.84
CA LYS A 352 -58.75 -47.24 -156.57
C LYS A 352 -57.95 -48.18 -157.46
N THR A 353 -57.64 -49.39 -157.00
CA THR A 353 -56.94 -50.39 -157.83
C THR A 353 -57.78 -50.89 -159.00
N VAL A 354 -59.11 -50.94 -158.87
CA VAL A 354 -60.02 -51.21 -160.00
C VAL A 354 -60.06 -50.04 -161.01
N ALA A 355 -60.08 -48.80 -160.52
CA ALA A 355 -60.06 -47.61 -161.38
C ALA A 355 -58.75 -47.47 -162.18
N ASP A 356 -57.59 -47.60 -161.52
CA ASP A 356 -56.27 -47.50 -162.15
C ASP A 356 -56.04 -48.63 -163.19
N ALA A 357 -56.59 -49.83 -162.95
CA ALA A 357 -56.54 -50.95 -163.90
C ALA A 357 -57.35 -50.66 -165.18
N ASN A 358 -58.55 -50.07 -165.06
CA ASN A 358 -59.37 -49.71 -166.22
C ASN A 358 -58.74 -48.57 -167.05
N ALA A 359 -58.13 -47.58 -166.39
CA ALA A 359 -57.41 -46.50 -167.09
C ALA A 359 -56.20 -47.00 -167.90
N LEU A 360 -55.49 -48.03 -167.40
CA LEU A 360 -54.42 -48.71 -168.14
C LEU A 360 -54.95 -49.54 -169.32
N ALA A 361 -56.14 -50.14 -169.19
CA ALA A 361 -56.79 -50.86 -170.29
C ALA A 361 -57.21 -49.93 -171.43
N GLU A 362 -57.87 -48.79 -171.14
CA GLU A 362 -58.23 -47.81 -172.18
C GLU A 362 -56.99 -47.21 -172.85
N LYS A 363 -55.93 -46.91 -172.09
CA LYS A 363 -54.67 -46.40 -172.65
C LYS A 363 -54.00 -47.39 -173.60
N THR A 364 -54.00 -48.69 -173.29
CA THR A 364 -53.40 -49.70 -174.17
C THR A 364 -54.24 -49.96 -175.43
N VAL A 365 -55.57 -49.82 -175.37
CA VAL A 365 -56.44 -49.81 -176.56
C VAL A 365 -56.17 -48.58 -177.45
N SER A 366 -56.02 -47.40 -176.84
CA SER A 366 -55.68 -46.15 -177.55
C SER A 366 -54.36 -46.23 -178.31
N GLU A 367 -53.30 -46.73 -177.67
CA GLU A 367 -51.97 -46.86 -178.30
C GLU A 367 -51.91 -47.97 -179.37
N ALA A 368 -52.77 -48.99 -179.29
CA ALA A 368 -52.88 -50.03 -180.31
C ALA A 368 -53.61 -49.52 -181.57
N ALA A 369 -54.74 -48.83 -181.41
CA ALA A 369 -55.52 -48.30 -182.53
C ALA A 369 -54.73 -47.29 -183.37
N ALA A 370 -54.06 -46.33 -182.72
CA ALA A 370 -53.24 -45.32 -183.39
C ALA A 370 -52.05 -45.91 -184.18
N LYS A 371 -51.56 -47.10 -183.80
CA LYS A 371 -50.53 -47.82 -184.58
C LYS A 371 -51.12 -48.49 -185.82
N ALA A 372 -52.29 -49.12 -185.71
CA ALA A 372 -52.95 -49.81 -186.82
C ALA A 372 -53.40 -48.84 -187.93
N GLU A 373 -53.98 -47.70 -187.55
CA GLU A 373 -54.46 -46.69 -188.51
C GLU A 373 -53.32 -46.09 -189.34
N LYS A 374 -52.16 -45.83 -188.73
CA LYS A 374 -50.96 -45.37 -189.42
C LYS A 374 -50.44 -46.35 -190.47
N THR A 375 -50.48 -47.66 -190.18
CA THR A 375 -50.10 -48.70 -191.16
C THR A 375 -51.09 -48.83 -192.33
N ILE A 376 -52.32 -48.33 -192.21
CA ILE A 376 -53.28 -48.27 -193.32
C ILE A 376 -52.98 -47.04 -194.21
N THR A 377 -52.65 -45.89 -193.63
CA THR A 377 -52.35 -44.65 -194.39
C THR A 377 -51.12 -44.80 -195.29
N ASP A 378 -50.08 -45.51 -194.83
CA ASP A 378 -48.89 -45.82 -195.63
C ASP A 378 -49.16 -46.88 -196.72
N ALA A 379 -50.24 -47.67 -196.61
CA ALA A 379 -50.62 -48.69 -197.60
C ALA A 379 -51.45 -48.10 -198.76
N ASP A 380 -52.48 -47.29 -198.47
CA ASP A 380 -53.34 -46.71 -199.51
C ASP A 380 -52.59 -45.68 -200.36
N THR A 381 -51.68 -44.90 -199.76
CA THR A 381 -50.80 -44.01 -200.53
C THR A 381 -49.80 -44.75 -201.43
N HIS A 382 -49.60 -46.06 -201.24
CA HIS A 382 -48.89 -46.93 -202.18
C HIS A 382 -49.82 -47.53 -203.25
N ALA A 383 -51.11 -47.73 -202.95
CA ALA A 383 -52.10 -48.22 -203.90
C ALA A 383 -52.41 -47.19 -205.02
N ASP A 384 -52.77 -45.96 -204.69
CA ASP A 384 -53.26 -44.97 -205.68
C ASP A 384 -52.16 -44.44 -206.62
N ARG A 385 -50.89 -44.52 -206.20
CA ARG A 385 -49.75 -44.32 -207.11
C ARG A 385 -49.74 -45.33 -208.25
N ARG A 386 -50.30 -46.54 -208.07
CA ARG A 386 -50.48 -47.53 -209.14
C ARG A 386 -51.71 -47.27 -209.99
N ILE A 387 -52.79 -46.71 -209.44
CA ILE A 387 -53.98 -46.30 -210.23
C ILE A 387 -53.61 -45.15 -211.19
N THR A 388 -52.82 -44.19 -210.71
CA THR A 388 -52.28 -43.09 -211.53
C THR A 388 -51.47 -43.61 -212.73
N ALA A 389 -50.74 -44.71 -212.56
CA ALA A 389 -49.99 -45.37 -213.64
C ALA A 389 -50.88 -46.24 -214.56
N ALA A 390 -52.07 -46.66 -214.12
CA ALA A 390 -52.98 -47.52 -214.88
C ALA A 390 -53.75 -46.74 -215.96
N ASP A 391 -54.34 -45.60 -215.62
CA ASP A 391 -55.14 -44.82 -216.60
C ASP A 391 -54.28 -44.04 -217.61
N GLN A 392 -53.02 -43.72 -217.27
CA GLN A 392 -52.04 -43.31 -218.28
C GLN A 392 -51.84 -44.43 -219.31
N LYS A 393 -51.74 -45.68 -218.85
CA LYS A 393 -51.72 -46.86 -219.73
C LYS A 393 -53.04 -47.13 -220.45
N LEU A 394 -54.19 -46.71 -219.92
CA LEU A 394 -55.48 -46.81 -220.63
C LEU A 394 -55.62 -45.72 -221.72
N THR A 395 -55.01 -44.55 -221.51
CA THR A 395 -54.83 -43.50 -222.52
C THR A 395 -53.94 -43.98 -223.67
N GLU A 396 -52.84 -44.67 -223.34
CA GLU A 396 -52.08 -45.45 -224.32
C GLU A 396 -52.97 -46.55 -224.93
N LEU A 397 -53.74 -47.29 -224.15
CA LEU A 397 -54.51 -48.43 -224.67
C LEU A 397 -55.64 -48.06 -225.62
N HIS A 398 -56.19 -46.85 -225.61
CA HIS A 398 -57.19 -46.44 -226.59
C HIS A 398 -56.61 -45.72 -227.82
N THR A 399 -55.44 -45.08 -227.70
CA THR A 399 -54.63 -44.71 -228.87
C THR A 399 -54.00 -45.94 -229.53
N VAL A 400 -53.74 -46.94 -228.71
CA VAL A 400 -53.40 -48.28 -229.08
C VAL A 400 -54.67 -49.12 -229.31
N HIS A 401 -55.95 -48.88 -229.03
CA HIS A 401 -57.03 -49.79 -229.56
C HIS A 401 -57.54 -49.32 -230.94
N LYS A 402 -57.20 -48.07 -231.26
CA LYS A 402 -56.78 -47.70 -232.61
C LYS A 402 -55.65 -48.65 -233.18
N ALA A 403 -55.05 -49.60 -232.39
CA ALA A 403 -53.93 -50.65 -232.55
C ALA A 403 -53.37 -51.93 -231.54
N LEU A 404 -53.42 -52.30 -230.08
CA LEU A 404 -52.78 -53.34 -228.87
C LEU A 404 -52.70 -53.46 -226.93
N ALA A 405 -51.71 -53.59 -225.56
CA ALA A 405 -51.50 -53.82 -223.61
C ALA A 405 -50.24 -53.88 -221.96
N GLU A 406 -50.15 -53.94 -220.28
CA GLU A 406 -49.01 -54.14 -218.68
C GLU A 406 -48.85 -54.14 -216.61
N GLN A 407 -47.81 -54.13 -215.29
CA GLN A 407 -47.48 -54.39 -213.36
C GLN A 407 -46.27 -53.97 -211.75
N PHE A 408 -45.71 -54.10 -210.15
CA PHE A 408 -45.50 -54.44 -208.24
C PHE A 408 -44.27 -54.19 -206.58
N ALA A 409 -44.09 -54.43 -204.93
CA ALA A 409 -43.01 -54.18 -203.31
C ALA A 409 -42.70 -54.63 -201.32
N ALA A 410 -41.71 -54.40 -199.98
CA ALA A 410 -41.36 -54.76 -198.08
C ALA A 410 -40.19 -54.40 -196.42
N ALA A 411 -39.95 -54.71 -194.79
CA ALA A 411 -38.90 -54.40 -193.16
C ALA A 411 -38.54 -54.91 -191.19
N GLN A 412 -37.58 -54.63 -189.83
CA GLN A 412 -37.14 -55.06 -187.98
C GLN A 412 -36.09 -54.56 -186.27
N ASP A 413 -35.75 -54.98 -184.69
CA ASP A 413 -34.82 -54.56 -183.01
C ASP A 413 -34.27 -55.18 -181.12
N ALA A 414 -33.45 -54.75 -179.72
CA ALA A 414 -33.04 -55.10 -177.84
C ALA A 414 -31.73 -54.91 -176.26
N VAL A 415 -31.55 -55.08 -174.59
CA VAL A 415 -30.31 -55.16 -173.07
C VAL A 415 -29.84 -55.11 -171.04
N SER A 416 -28.97 -55.02 -169.61
CA SER A 416 -28.70 -55.09 -167.68
C SER A 416 -27.37 -55.22 -166.13
N LYS A 417 -27.18 -55.14 -164.46
CA LYS A 417 -25.99 -55.34 -162.92
C LYS A 417 -25.71 -55.09 -160.91
N ALA A 418 -24.61 -55.23 -159.66
CA ALA A 418 -24.24 -55.02 -157.75
C ALA A 418 -22.94 -55.49 -156.25
N VAL A 419 -22.35 -55.46 -154.67
CA VAL A 419 -22.00 -55.05 -152.81
C VAL A 419 -20.79 -55.49 -151.21
N ALA A 420 -20.36 -55.06 -149.66
CA ALA A 420 -19.34 -55.50 -148.06
C ALA A 420 -18.75 -54.92 -146.19
N THR A 421 -17.97 -55.40 -144.80
CA THR A 421 -17.35 -54.92 -143.00
C THR A 421 -16.41 -55.51 -141.29
N LEU A 422 -15.63 -55.00 -139.91
CA LEU A 422 -15.01 -55.44 -138.11
C LEU A 422 -13.78 -54.99 -136.55
N LEU A 423 -13.54 -55.27 -134.93
CA LEU A 423 -12.44 -55.43 -133.32
C LEU A 423 -11.61 -54.74 -131.60
N PRO A 424 -11.01 -55.18 -130.10
CA PRO A 424 -10.26 -54.67 -128.40
C PRO A 424 -9.20 -55.21 -126.75
N LEU A 425 -8.55 -54.68 -125.32
CA LEU A 425 -7.66 -55.14 -123.67
C LEU A 425 -6.97 -54.50 -121.87
N ASP A 426 -6.02 -54.90 -120.56
CA ASP A 426 -5.52 -54.58 -118.71
C ASP A 426 -4.00 -54.55 -117.37
N ALA A 427 -3.30 -54.58 -115.86
CA ALA A 427 -2.93 -54.70 -113.98
C ALA A 427 -1.56 -54.22 -112.57
N GLU A 428 -0.81 -54.29 -111.08
CA GLU A 428 -0.25 -54.73 -109.28
C GLU A 428 0.92 -54.05 -107.76
N ASN A 429 1.68 -54.12 -106.28
CA ASN A 429 2.28 -54.57 -104.50
C ASN A 429 3.45 -53.89 -103.00
N ASP A 430 4.23 -53.96 -101.52
CA ASP A 430 4.96 -54.47 -99.79
C ASP A 430 5.87 -53.70 -98.16
N ALA A 431 6.70 -53.74 -96.71
CA ALA A 431 7.67 -54.27 -95.14
C ALA A 431 8.29 -53.72 -93.28
N ASP A 432 9.39 -54.02 -92.07
CA ASP A 432 9.88 -53.91 -90.19
C ASP A 432 11.29 -53.52 -88.78
N GLU A 433 11.73 -53.82 -87.21
CA GLU A 433 12.68 -53.28 -85.60
C GLU A 433 13.98 -53.69 -84.10
N SER A 434 14.32 -53.40 -82.52
CA SER A 434 15.56 -53.20 -81.14
C SER A 434 16.61 -54.13 -80.11
N SER A 435 17.93 -53.91 -79.65
CA SER A 435 19.02 -52.85 -79.54
C SER A 435 20.51 -53.34 -79.75
N ALA A 436 21.24 -52.60 -80.60
CA ALA A 436 22.70 -52.59 -80.87
C ALA A 436 23.34 -53.69 -81.77
N GLN A 437 23.03 -53.60 -83.07
CA GLN A 437 23.97 -53.66 -84.22
C GLN A 437 24.69 -54.98 -84.64
N SER A 438 24.33 -55.44 -85.86
CA SER A 438 25.16 -56.01 -86.96
C SER A 438 26.04 -57.27 -86.73
N SER A 439 26.12 -58.24 -87.66
CA SER A 439 25.46 -58.41 -88.98
C SER A 439 25.70 -59.81 -89.60
N GLU A 440 24.79 -60.21 -90.51
CA GLU A 440 24.97 -61.19 -91.61
C GLU A 440 25.13 -62.72 -91.36
N ALA A 441 24.83 -63.46 -92.44
CA ALA A 441 25.34 -64.78 -92.83
C ALA A 441 24.97 -66.08 -92.04
N GLY A 442 23.70 -66.47 -92.09
CA GLY A 442 23.22 -67.54 -93.00
C GLY A 442 23.53 -69.05 -92.79
N SER A 443 22.45 -69.85 -92.97
CA SER A 443 22.37 -71.13 -93.71
C SER A 443 22.46 -72.50 -92.97
N ARG A 444 21.51 -73.41 -93.32
CA ARG A 444 21.52 -74.90 -93.22
C ARG A 444 21.37 -75.55 -91.82
N SER A 445 20.80 -76.75 -91.65
CA SER A 445 20.01 -77.64 -92.56
C SER A 445 19.39 -78.86 -91.83
N GLY A 446 18.12 -79.20 -92.12
CA GLY A 446 17.54 -80.56 -92.04
C GLY A 446 17.11 -81.09 -90.65
N ALA A 447 16.28 -82.14 -90.54
CA ALA A 447 15.52 -82.88 -91.58
C ALA A 447 14.38 -83.73 -90.93
N ASP A 448 13.37 -84.09 -91.76
CA ASP A 448 12.41 -85.22 -91.72
C ASP A 448 11.57 -85.51 -90.44
N SER A 449 10.31 -85.96 -90.49
CA SER A 449 9.28 -86.16 -91.56
C SER A 449 7.88 -85.82 -90.95
N GLU A 450 6.68 -85.99 -91.53
CA GLU A 450 6.09 -86.55 -92.76
C GLU A 450 4.77 -85.75 -92.97
N GLU A 451 4.20 -85.43 -94.14
CA GLU A 451 3.87 -86.13 -95.41
C GLU A 451 2.71 -87.16 -95.36
N PRO A 452 1.86 -87.27 -96.43
CA PRO A 452 1.69 -86.40 -97.62
C PRO A 452 0.21 -85.88 -97.78
N THR A 453 -0.20 -85.04 -98.74
CA THR A 453 0.25 -84.88 -100.15
C THR A 453 0.34 -83.43 -100.68
N THR A 454 -0.68 -82.91 -101.39
CA THR A 454 -0.51 -82.01 -102.57
C THR A 454 -1.78 -81.20 -102.89
N GLN A 455 -1.77 -80.01 -103.52
CA GLN A 455 -0.69 -79.09 -103.96
C GLN A 455 -1.24 -77.65 -104.25
N LEU A 456 -0.37 -76.76 -104.74
CA LEU A 456 -0.63 -75.40 -105.26
C LEU A 456 -0.72 -75.46 -106.84
N PRO A 457 -0.55 -74.41 -107.67
CA PRO A 457 -0.37 -72.95 -107.48
C PRO A 457 -1.23 -72.05 -108.42
N VAL A 458 -0.93 -70.74 -108.45
CA VAL A 458 -1.73 -69.67 -109.11
C VAL A 458 -0.88 -68.94 -110.18
N PRO A 459 -1.44 -68.56 -111.36
CA PRO A 459 -0.75 -67.82 -112.43
C PRO A 459 -0.76 -66.28 -112.27
N ARG A 460 -0.21 -65.57 -113.27
CA ARG A 460 -0.13 -64.10 -113.39
C ARG A 460 -0.38 -63.68 -114.86
N THR A 461 -0.87 -62.46 -115.05
CA THR A 461 -0.76 -61.55 -116.23
C THR A 461 -0.24 -62.06 -117.59
N ASP A 462 -0.96 -61.66 -118.65
CA ASP A 462 -0.42 -60.73 -119.67
C ASP A 462 -1.29 -59.46 -119.66
#